data_AF-A0A6G4C7T6-F1
#
_entry.id   AF-A0A6G4C7T6-F1
#
_cell.length_a   1.000
_cell.length_b   1.000
_cell.length_c   1.000
_cell.angle_alpha   90.00
_cell.angle_beta   90.00
_cell.angle_gamma   90.00
#
_symmetry.space_group_name_H-M   'P 1'
#
loop_
_entity.id
_entity.type
_entity.pdbx_description
1 polymer ?
#
loop_
_entity_poly.entity_id
_entity_poly.type
_entity_poly.pdbx_seq_one_letter_code
_entity_poly.pdbx_strand_id
1 'polypeptide(L)'
;YQIVSDSLAFMAICVLSLSNLSKFSRISVIVITLFFLLILNARSGLIGFLLALCFIFDIRKIFIEKPVYVFFSVLLLIVIFMHISPDFQHISSFFESSNSRIYNIFSGNFYDDASFVGRMKLLLHSLSIIAAHPILGSFGSQSETDIDGFGVRWGAYTHNIFVYWDQFGIIGFALVSLIICMCYYNNKLLKRVSGIDLFALIVLVLSQQLFLKSFTYFYLFAMAGLIEGMKNVNKHNYNYQKFK
;
A
#
# COMPACT_ATOMS: atom_id res chain seq x y z
N TYR A 1 0.89 15.16 -7.07
CA TYR A 1 0.91 13.90 -7.84
C TYR A 1 0.73 12.66 -6.97
N GLN A 2 1.61 12.37 -6.01
CA GLN A 2 1.54 11.13 -5.23
C GLN A 2 0.21 10.90 -4.47
N ILE A 3 -0.33 11.93 -3.80
CA ILE A 3 -1.62 11.83 -3.11
C ILE A 3 -2.77 11.53 -4.10
N VAL A 4 -2.76 12.15 -5.28
CA VAL A 4 -3.77 11.90 -6.31
C VAL A 4 -3.72 10.45 -6.78
N SER A 5 -2.52 9.90 -6.99
CA SER A 5 -2.33 8.50 -7.36
C SER A 5 -2.76 7.53 -6.26
N ASP A 6 -2.42 7.82 -5.00
CA ASP A 6 -2.83 6.97 -3.87
C ASP A 6 -4.36 7.01 -3.69
N SER A 7 -5.00 8.18 -3.89
CA SER A 7 -6.46 8.33 -3.87
C SER A 7 -7.14 7.59 -5.02
N LEU A 8 -6.53 7.60 -6.21
CA LEU A 8 -7.02 6.82 -7.34
C LEU A 8 -6.98 5.32 -7.03
N ALA A 9 -5.86 4.81 -6.50
CA ALA A 9 -5.75 3.41 -6.11
C ALA A 9 -6.78 3.03 -5.02
N PHE A 10 -6.94 3.88 -4.01
CA PHE A 10 -7.93 3.70 -2.94
C PHE A 10 -9.35 3.62 -3.51
N MET A 11 -9.73 4.60 -4.34
CA MET A 11 -11.06 4.67 -4.91
C MET A 11 -11.33 3.50 -5.87
N ALA A 12 -10.36 3.12 -6.71
CA ALA A 12 -10.48 1.98 -7.60
C ALA A 12 -10.73 0.68 -6.84
N ILE A 13 -10.02 0.44 -5.73
CA ILE A 13 -10.24 -0.74 -4.87
C ILE A 13 -11.62 -0.69 -4.23
N CYS A 14 -12.08 0.46 -3.74
CA CYS A 14 -13.44 0.63 -3.22
C CYS A 14 -14.49 0.25 -4.27
N VAL A 15 -14.37 0.79 -5.49
CA VAL A 15 -15.28 0.48 -6.61
C VAL A 15 -15.26 -1.01 -6.94
N LEU A 16 -14.08 -1.61 -7.05
CA LEU A 16 -13.96 -3.04 -7.37
C LEU A 16 -14.52 -3.96 -6.28
N SER A 17 -14.46 -3.53 -5.01
CA SER A 17 -14.89 -4.33 -3.85
C SER A 17 -16.37 -4.13 -3.50
N LEU A 18 -16.93 -2.95 -3.75
CA LEU A 18 -18.31 -2.60 -3.37
C LEU A 18 -19.32 -2.69 -4.52
N SER A 19 -18.88 -2.50 -5.77
CA SER A 19 -19.80 -2.44 -6.90
C SER A 19 -19.93 -3.79 -7.61
N ASN A 20 -21.18 -4.15 -7.94
CA ASN A 20 -21.49 -5.29 -8.81
C ASN A 20 -21.22 -4.93 -10.27
N LEU A 21 -19.94 -4.80 -10.60
CA LEU A 21 -19.47 -4.50 -11.95
C LEU A 21 -19.49 -5.74 -12.84
N SER A 22 -19.84 -5.53 -14.12
CA SER A 22 -19.62 -6.53 -15.16
C SER A 22 -18.12 -6.87 -15.28
N LYS A 23 -17.80 -8.06 -15.82
CA LYS A 23 -16.40 -8.48 -16.04
C LYS A 23 -15.63 -7.46 -16.88
N PHE A 24 -16.26 -6.90 -17.92
CA PHE A 24 -15.65 -5.88 -18.77
C PHE A 24 -15.37 -4.60 -17.98
N SER A 25 -16.34 -4.08 -17.24
CA SER A 25 -16.18 -2.87 -16.42
C SER A 25 -15.10 -3.03 -15.36
N ARG A 26 -14.97 -4.20 -14.72
CA ARG A 26 -13.88 -4.49 -13.78
C ARG A 26 -12.50 -4.39 -14.43
N ILE A 27 -12.34 -5.00 -15.60
CA ILE A 27 -11.09 -4.94 -16.37
C ILE A 27 -10.79 -3.49 -16.77
N SER A 28 -11.78 -2.74 -17.24
CA SER A 28 -11.60 -1.33 -17.60
C SER A 28 -11.10 -0.49 -16.41
N VAL A 29 -11.71 -0.64 -15.23
CA VAL A 29 -11.27 0.07 -14.01
C VAL A 29 -9.82 -0.26 -13.68
N ILE A 30 -9.43 -1.53 -13.76
CA ILE A 30 -8.07 -1.98 -13.48
C ILE A 30 -7.08 -1.37 -14.49
N VAL A 31 -7.35 -1.51 -15.79
CA VAL A 31 -6.46 -1.03 -16.86
C VAL A 31 -6.28 0.49 -16.80
N ILE A 32 -7.38 1.23 -16.63
CA ILE A 32 -7.34 2.70 -16.49
C ILE A 32 -6.53 3.09 -15.25
N THR A 33 -6.77 2.43 -14.12
CA THR A 33 -6.04 2.71 -12.88
C THR A 33 -4.54 2.43 -13.04
N LEU A 34 -4.16 1.27 -13.63
CA LEU A 34 -2.76 0.94 -13.88
C LEU A 34 -2.08 1.95 -14.81
N PHE A 35 -2.76 2.35 -15.89
CA PHE A 35 -2.26 3.35 -16.83
C PHE A 35 -1.93 4.67 -16.12
N PHE A 36 -2.85 5.19 -15.30
CA PHE A 36 -2.60 6.43 -14.55
C PHE A 36 -1.55 6.26 -13.45
N LEU A 37 -1.52 5.13 -12.73
CA LEU A 37 -0.49 4.87 -11.72
C LEU A 37 0.92 4.81 -12.35
N LEU A 38 1.04 4.27 -13.56
CA LEU A 38 2.28 4.22 -14.33
C LEU A 38 2.71 5.61 -14.83
N ILE A 39 1.81 6.37 -15.47
CA ILE A 39 2.11 7.71 -15.98
C ILE A 39 2.46 8.68 -14.87
N LEU A 40 1.78 8.59 -13.73
CA LEU A 40 2.07 9.41 -12.56
C LEU A 40 3.32 8.95 -11.79
N ASN A 41 4.01 7.89 -12.27
CA ASN A 41 5.20 7.28 -11.65
C ASN A 41 5.00 6.97 -10.16
N ALA A 42 3.78 6.53 -9.80
CA ALA A 42 3.36 6.34 -8.41
C ALA A 42 3.65 4.92 -7.94
N ARG A 43 4.95 4.61 -7.78
CA ARG A 43 5.46 3.26 -7.48
C ARG A 43 4.79 2.59 -6.28
N SER A 44 4.63 3.32 -5.18
CA SER A 44 3.98 2.78 -3.97
C SER A 44 2.50 2.47 -4.18
N GLY A 45 1.78 3.38 -4.87
CA GLY A 45 0.37 3.21 -5.20
C GLY A 45 0.18 2.03 -6.14
N LEU A 46 1.06 1.88 -7.13
CA LEU A 46 1.09 0.74 -8.05
C LEU A 46 1.30 -0.60 -7.33
N ILE A 47 2.33 -0.70 -6.50
CA ILE A 47 2.62 -1.94 -5.74
C ILE A 47 1.47 -2.28 -4.81
N GLY A 48 0.98 -1.31 -4.03
CA GLY A 48 -0.15 -1.52 -3.13
C GLY A 48 -1.42 -1.93 -3.87
N PHE A 49 -1.69 -1.32 -5.03
CA PHE A 49 -2.83 -1.67 -5.88
C PHE A 49 -2.73 -3.09 -6.42
N LEU A 50 -1.57 -3.49 -6.95
CA LEU A 50 -1.33 -4.85 -7.43
C LEU A 50 -1.49 -5.89 -6.30
N LEU A 51 -0.93 -5.62 -5.12
CA LEU A 51 -1.11 -6.47 -3.94
C LEU A 51 -2.59 -6.60 -3.56
N ALA A 52 -3.35 -5.52 -3.57
CA ALA A 52 -4.78 -5.54 -3.27
C ALA A 52 -5.59 -6.35 -4.31
N LEU A 53 -5.26 -6.24 -5.60
CA LEU A 53 -5.89 -7.04 -6.66
C LEU A 53 -5.70 -8.55 -6.44
N CYS A 54 -4.56 -8.97 -5.89
CA CYS A 54 -4.34 -10.38 -5.55
C CYS A 54 -5.41 -10.95 -4.63
N PHE A 55 -5.96 -10.13 -3.73
CA PHE A 55 -7.02 -10.54 -2.81
C PHE A 55 -8.41 -10.44 -3.44
N ILE A 56 -8.65 -9.47 -4.32
CA ILE A 56 -9.93 -9.35 -5.06
C ILE A 56 -10.16 -10.58 -5.95
N PHE A 57 -9.11 -11.05 -6.64
CA PHE A 57 -9.20 -12.20 -7.53
C PHE A 57 -8.96 -13.54 -6.84
N ASP A 58 -8.79 -13.55 -5.52
CA ASP A 58 -8.39 -14.72 -4.74
C ASP A 58 -7.28 -15.50 -5.45
N ILE A 59 -6.19 -14.79 -5.74
CA ILE A 59 -5.05 -15.34 -6.48
C ILE A 59 -4.52 -16.58 -5.75
N ARG A 60 -4.64 -16.67 -4.42
CA ARG A 60 -4.32 -17.89 -3.67
C ARG A 60 -5.13 -19.10 -4.15
N LYS A 61 -6.45 -18.96 -4.30
CA LYS A 61 -7.29 -20.02 -4.87
C LYS A 61 -6.85 -20.37 -6.29
N ILE A 62 -6.52 -19.40 -7.12
CA ILE A 62 -6.02 -19.63 -8.48
C ILE A 62 -4.66 -20.36 -8.47
N PHE A 63 -3.73 -20.00 -7.59
CA PHE A 63 -2.44 -20.67 -7.45
C PHE A 63 -2.60 -22.11 -6.94
N ILE A 64 -3.57 -22.38 -6.05
CA ILE A 64 -3.84 -23.72 -5.53
C ILE A 64 -4.57 -24.58 -6.56
N GLU A 65 -5.59 -24.04 -7.23
CA GLU A 65 -6.43 -24.78 -8.19
C GLU A 65 -5.81 -24.89 -9.59
N LYS A 66 -4.98 -23.91 -9.98
CA LYS A 66 -4.41 -23.78 -11.33
C LYS A 66 -2.92 -23.36 -11.31
N PRO A 67 -2.05 -24.03 -10.52
CA PRO A 67 -0.65 -23.63 -10.38
C PRO A 67 0.09 -23.62 -11.71
N VAL A 68 -0.21 -24.58 -12.58
CA VAL A 68 0.40 -24.72 -13.91
C VAL A 68 0.13 -23.50 -14.79
N TYR A 69 -1.11 -23.01 -14.84
CA TYR A 69 -1.47 -21.84 -15.65
C TYR A 69 -0.79 -20.57 -15.14
N VAL A 70 -0.65 -20.41 -13.83
CA VAL A 70 0.05 -19.26 -13.25
C VAL A 70 1.55 -19.33 -13.53
N PHE A 71 2.17 -20.50 -13.36
CA PHE A 71 3.57 -20.70 -13.69
C PHE A 71 3.84 -20.44 -15.17
N PHE A 72 3.03 -21.00 -16.07
CA PHE A 72 3.17 -20.78 -17.51
C PHE A 72 2.92 -19.33 -17.92
N SER A 73 1.99 -18.61 -17.28
CA SER A 73 1.75 -17.20 -17.60
C SER A 73 2.88 -16.30 -17.11
N VAL A 74 3.47 -16.57 -15.94
CA VAL A 74 4.68 -15.89 -15.47
C VAL A 74 5.86 -16.20 -16.39
N LEU A 75 6.07 -17.48 -16.74
CA LEU A 75 7.13 -17.91 -17.65
C LEU A 75 6.97 -17.26 -19.02
N LEU A 76 5.75 -17.22 -19.57
CA LEU A 76 5.44 -16.55 -20.83
C LEU A 76 5.74 -15.05 -20.75
N LEU A 77 5.42 -14.39 -19.63
CA LEU A 77 5.72 -12.97 -19.42
C LEU A 77 7.24 -12.72 -19.39
N ILE A 78 8.01 -13.61 -18.76
CA ILE A 78 9.48 -13.58 -18.76
C ILE A 78 10.03 -13.80 -20.17
N VAL A 79 9.51 -14.79 -20.91
CA VAL A 79 9.94 -15.07 -22.30
C VAL A 79 9.59 -13.92 -23.22
N ILE A 80 8.37 -13.37 -23.14
CA ILE A 80 7.95 -12.18 -23.89
C ILE A 80 8.85 -10.99 -23.54
N PHE A 81 9.13 -10.76 -22.26
CA PHE A 81 10.04 -9.71 -21.82
C PHE A 81 11.45 -9.90 -22.41
N MET A 82 11.98 -11.13 -22.40
CA MET A 82 13.27 -11.49 -22.98
C MET A 82 13.30 -11.38 -24.51
N HIS A 83 12.19 -11.63 -25.21
CA HIS A 83 12.13 -11.53 -26.68
C HIS A 83 11.81 -10.14 -27.21
N ILE A 84 11.01 -9.35 -26.48
CA ILE A 84 10.68 -7.97 -26.85
C ILE A 84 11.84 -7.02 -26.54
N SER A 85 12.66 -7.33 -25.53
CA SER A 85 13.89 -6.59 -25.23
C SER A 85 15.00 -7.07 -26.16
N PRO A 86 15.30 -6.40 -27.29
CA PRO A 86 16.20 -6.95 -28.30
C PRO A 86 17.67 -6.91 -27.87
N ASP A 87 17.96 -6.41 -26.67
CA ASP A 87 19.31 -6.06 -26.29
C ASP A 87 19.45 -6.00 -24.76
N PHE A 88 19.33 -7.16 -24.09
CA PHE A 88 19.45 -7.23 -22.63
C PHE A 88 20.78 -6.66 -22.14
N GLN A 89 21.86 -6.77 -22.93
CA GLN A 89 23.14 -6.13 -22.67
C GLN A 89 23.06 -4.59 -22.79
N HIS A 90 22.34 -4.05 -23.76
CA HIS A 90 22.14 -2.61 -23.87
C HIS A 90 21.24 -2.06 -22.75
N ILE A 91 20.22 -2.82 -22.33
CA ILE A 91 19.36 -2.45 -21.21
C ILE A 91 20.14 -2.55 -19.88
N SER A 92 20.94 -3.59 -19.68
CA SER A 92 21.80 -3.74 -18.51
C SER A 92 22.84 -2.62 -18.44
N SER A 93 23.53 -2.34 -19.56
CA SER A 93 24.53 -1.26 -19.63
C SER A 93 23.89 0.13 -19.53
N PHE A 94 22.66 0.33 -20.02
CA PHE A 94 21.87 1.53 -19.76
C PHE A 94 21.57 1.67 -18.27
N PHE A 95 21.12 0.61 -17.60
CA PHE A 95 20.82 0.67 -16.17
C PHE A 95 22.05 0.87 -15.28
N GLU A 96 23.21 0.32 -15.67
CA GLU A 96 24.52 0.56 -15.06
C GLU A 96 25.00 2.00 -15.28
N SER A 97 25.01 2.48 -16.52
CA SER A 97 25.51 3.82 -16.87
C SER A 97 24.60 4.96 -16.40
N SER A 98 23.29 4.71 -16.25
CA SER A 98 22.31 5.71 -15.83
C SER A 98 22.23 5.92 -14.31
N ASN A 99 23.06 5.22 -13.51
CA ASN A 99 22.95 5.15 -12.05
C ASN A 99 21.50 4.86 -11.62
N SER A 100 20.88 3.89 -12.30
CA SER A 100 19.46 3.67 -12.14
C SER A 100 19.17 3.04 -10.78
N ARG A 101 18.17 3.56 -10.06
CA ARG A 101 17.73 2.97 -8.79
C ARG A 101 17.39 1.48 -8.88
N ILE A 102 16.90 1.04 -10.04
CA ILE A 102 16.55 -0.36 -10.28
C ILE A 102 17.81 -1.22 -10.30
N TYR A 103 18.88 -0.76 -10.95
CA TYR A 103 20.18 -1.41 -10.91
C TYR A 103 20.70 -1.53 -9.48
N ASN A 104 20.68 -0.45 -8.69
CA ASN A 104 21.19 -0.46 -7.31
C ASN A 104 20.42 -1.45 -6.41
N ILE A 105 19.13 -1.67 -6.66
CA ILE A 105 18.33 -2.69 -5.97
C ILE A 105 18.76 -4.11 -6.37
N PHE A 106 18.97 -4.37 -7.66
CA PHE A 106 19.34 -5.70 -8.16
C PHE A 106 20.81 -6.06 -7.90
N SER A 107 21.72 -5.07 -7.91
CA SER A 107 23.14 -5.25 -7.61
C SER A 107 23.44 -5.31 -6.12
N GLY A 108 22.43 -5.05 -5.26
CA GLY A 108 22.59 -4.99 -3.81
C GLY A 108 23.37 -3.76 -3.33
N ASN A 109 23.67 -2.81 -4.21
CA ASN A 109 24.39 -1.59 -3.88
C ASN A 109 23.46 -0.50 -3.33
N PHE A 110 22.84 -0.78 -2.19
CA PHE A 110 21.85 0.10 -1.56
C PHE A 110 22.46 1.38 -0.96
N TYR A 111 23.79 1.40 -0.74
CA TYR A 111 24.50 2.56 -0.20
C TYR A 111 24.53 3.74 -1.18
N ASP A 112 24.45 3.47 -2.49
CA ASP A 112 24.44 4.49 -3.53
C ASP A 112 23.03 5.04 -3.84
N ASP A 113 21.96 4.45 -3.25
CA ASP A 113 20.60 4.99 -3.39
C ASP A 113 20.28 5.99 -2.27
N ALA A 114 20.35 7.28 -2.61
CA ALA A 114 20.00 8.38 -1.71
C ALA A 114 18.58 8.27 -1.10
N SER A 115 17.59 7.66 -1.77
CA SER A 115 16.27 7.42 -1.15
C SER A 115 16.35 6.38 -0.06
N PHE A 116 17.05 5.29 -0.34
CA PHE A 116 17.15 4.18 0.59
C PHE A 116 17.91 4.63 1.82
N VAL A 117 19.07 5.27 1.62
CA VAL A 117 19.89 5.84 2.70
C VAL A 117 19.09 6.86 3.50
N GLY A 118 18.37 7.78 2.85
CA GLY A 118 17.51 8.74 3.54
C GLY A 118 16.43 8.06 4.39
N ARG A 119 15.70 7.08 3.83
CA ARG A 119 14.67 6.32 4.57
C ARG A 119 15.25 5.52 5.73
N MET A 120 16.47 4.98 5.58
CA MET A 120 17.15 4.25 6.64
C MET A 120 17.59 5.17 7.79
N LYS A 121 18.16 6.35 7.47
CA LYS A 121 18.49 7.37 8.48
C LYS A 121 17.26 7.81 9.26
N LEU A 122 16.15 8.07 8.57
CA LEU A 122 14.87 8.42 9.18
C LEU A 122 14.37 7.30 10.11
N LEU A 123 14.41 6.05 9.65
CA LEU A 123 14.03 4.89 10.47
C LEU A 123 14.89 4.78 11.73
N LEU A 124 16.22 4.88 11.60
CA LEU A 124 17.14 4.80 12.74
C LEU A 124 16.92 5.93 13.73
N HIS A 125 16.64 7.15 13.25
CA HIS A 125 16.23 8.27 14.10
C HIS A 125 14.94 7.96 14.85
N SER A 126 13.88 7.48 14.18
CA SER A 126 12.65 7.12 14.89
C SER A 126 12.87 6.03 15.93
N LEU A 127 13.70 5.03 15.65
CA LEU A 127 14.03 3.99 16.63
C LEU A 127 14.80 4.53 17.84
N SER A 128 15.69 5.50 17.65
CA SER A 128 16.40 6.14 18.77
C SER A 128 15.46 6.98 19.63
N ILE A 129 14.53 7.72 19.02
CA ILE A 129 13.50 8.48 19.76
C ILE A 129 12.55 7.53 20.50
N ILE A 130 12.12 6.44 19.88
CA ILE A 130 11.29 5.42 20.55
C ILE A 130 12.02 4.83 21.76
N ALA A 131 13.32 4.57 21.66
CA ALA A 131 14.11 4.06 22.78
C ALA A 131 14.23 5.10 23.92
N ALA A 132 14.36 6.38 23.59
CA ALA A 132 14.47 7.46 24.58
C ALA A 132 13.13 7.85 25.21
N HIS A 133 12.03 7.85 24.44
CA HIS A 133 10.70 8.29 24.84
C HIS A 133 9.61 7.25 24.52
N PRO A 134 9.71 6.00 25.05
CA PRO A 134 8.85 4.90 24.60
C PRO A 134 7.37 5.10 24.90
N ILE A 135 7.03 5.83 25.97
CA ILE A 135 5.66 5.96 26.45
C ILE A 135 4.93 7.13 25.76
N LEU A 136 5.54 8.31 25.74
CA LEU A 136 4.92 9.55 25.25
C LEU A 136 5.35 9.95 23.84
N GLY A 137 6.44 9.37 23.32
CA GLY A 137 7.06 9.81 22.09
C GLY A 137 7.66 11.21 22.20
N SER A 138 8.07 11.77 21.07
CA SER A 138 8.53 13.14 20.92
C SER A 138 7.91 13.75 19.67
N PHE A 139 6.80 14.45 19.85
CA PHE A 139 6.07 15.06 18.73
C PHE A 139 6.97 16.07 17.99
N GLY A 140 7.15 15.87 16.69
CA GLY A 140 7.97 16.76 15.86
C GLY A 140 9.48 16.55 15.97
N SER A 141 9.97 15.50 16.64
CA SER A 141 11.41 15.14 16.75
C SER A 141 12.15 15.15 15.40
N GLN A 142 11.44 14.79 14.34
CA GLN A 142 11.86 14.70 12.95
C GLN A 142 12.07 16.06 12.27
N SER A 143 11.49 17.12 12.84
CA SER A 143 11.54 18.50 12.34
C SER A 143 12.51 19.39 13.12
N GLU A 144 13.30 18.81 14.01
CA GLU A 144 14.28 19.54 14.83
C GLU A 144 15.71 19.44 14.29
N THR A 145 15.99 18.43 13.47
CA THR A 145 17.35 18.12 12.99
C THR A 145 17.34 17.72 11.51
N ASP A 146 18.47 17.95 10.82
CA ASP A 146 18.66 17.46 9.45
C ASP A 146 19.10 16.00 9.48
N ILE A 147 18.12 15.10 9.38
CA ILE A 147 18.33 13.65 9.54
C ILE A 147 18.83 13.00 8.24
N ASP A 148 18.31 13.45 7.09
CA ASP A 148 18.53 12.80 5.80
C ASP A 148 19.38 13.60 4.82
N GLY A 149 19.89 14.77 5.23
CA GLY A 149 20.79 15.61 4.44
C GLY A 149 20.06 16.55 3.46
N PHE A 150 18.76 16.74 3.65
CA PHE A 150 17.93 17.64 2.84
C PHE A 150 17.35 18.79 3.68
N GLY A 151 17.96 19.07 4.83
CA GLY A 151 17.57 20.15 5.74
C GLY A 151 16.41 19.79 6.67
N VAL A 152 16.26 20.63 7.70
CA VAL A 152 15.23 20.54 8.74
C VAL A 152 13.84 20.81 8.14
N ARG A 153 12.95 19.81 8.17
CA ARG A 153 11.60 19.92 7.60
C ARG A 153 10.60 18.95 8.20
N TRP A 154 9.32 19.34 8.25
CA TRP A 154 8.19 18.48 8.64
C TRP A 154 7.98 17.26 7.73
N GLY A 155 8.63 17.22 6.57
CA GLY A 155 8.59 16.08 5.64
C GLY A 155 9.64 14.99 5.92
N ALA A 156 10.57 15.20 6.86
CA ALA A 156 11.65 14.28 7.20
C ALA A 156 11.21 13.27 8.26
N TYR A 157 10.12 12.55 8.01
CA TYR A 157 9.56 11.57 8.94
C TYR A 157 9.77 10.14 8.46
N THR A 158 9.73 9.19 9.41
CA THR A 158 9.80 7.77 9.04
C THR A 158 8.60 7.35 8.19
N HIS A 159 8.88 6.84 7.00
CA HIS A 159 7.86 6.44 6.01
C HIS A 159 7.25 5.05 6.29
N ASN A 160 6.96 4.75 7.56
CA ASN A 160 6.24 3.54 7.97
C ASN A 160 5.48 3.76 9.30
N ILE A 161 4.84 2.71 9.80
CA ILE A 161 4.00 2.72 10.99
C ILE A 161 4.71 3.16 12.28
N PHE A 162 6.04 3.07 12.35
CA PHE A 162 6.80 3.51 13.53
C PHE A 162 6.74 5.02 13.74
N VAL A 163 6.32 5.80 12.74
CA VAL A 163 6.07 7.25 12.92
C VAL A 163 5.10 7.52 14.06
N TYR A 164 4.10 6.66 14.26
CA TYR A 164 3.09 6.86 15.31
C TYR A 164 3.67 6.60 16.70
N TRP A 165 4.62 5.68 16.82
CA TRP A 165 5.32 5.44 18.08
C TRP A 165 6.32 6.57 18.36
N ASP A 166 7.11 6.97 17.36
CA ASP A 166 8.04 8.09 17.49
C ASP A 166 7.32 9.38 17.96
N GLN A 167 6.22 9.76 17.29
CA GLN A 167 5.56 11.03 17.59
C GLN A 167 4.62 11.01 18.80
N PHE A 168 3.95 9.89 19.08
CA PHE A 168 2.87 9.81 20.09
C PHE A 168 3.10 8.73 21.14
N GLY A 169 4.26 8.08 21.13
CA GLY A 169 4.59 7.02 22.04
C GLY A 169 3.80 5.73 21.79
N ILE A 170 3.94 4.79 22.72
CA ILE A 170 3.25 3.50 22.67
C ILE A 170 1.72 3.67 22.66
N ILE A 171 1.20 4.75 23.25
CA ILE A 171 -0.24 5.03 23.30
C ILE A 171 -0.78 5.27 21.89
N GLY A 172 -0.16 6.18 21.12
CA GLY A 172 -0.59 6.44 19.75
C GLY A 172 -0.40 5.23 18.84
N PHE A 173 0.71 4.51 18.97
CA PHE A 173 0.95 3.27 18.24
C PHE A 173 -0.10 2.18 18.53
N ALA A 174 -0.47 2.01 19.80
CA ALA A 174 -1.48 1.06 20.22
C ALA A 174 -2.87 1.43 19.70
N LEU A 175 -3.23 2.73 19.69
CA LEU A 175 -4.51 3.20 19.12
C LEU A 175 -4.61 2.92 17.62
N VAL A 176 -3.56 3.20 16.85
CA VAL A 176 -3.51 2.88 15.41
C VAL A 176 -3.62 1.38 15.18
N SER A 177 -2.90 0.58 15.98
CA SER A 177 -2.96 -0.89 15.92
C SER A 177 -4.36 -1.41 16.24
N LEU A 178 -5.03 -0.83 17.24
CA LEU A 178 -6.40 -1.16 17.61
C LEU A 178 -7.38 -0.86 16.47
N ILE A 179 -7.25 0.29 15.81
CA ILE A 179 -8.07 0.66 14.64
C ILE A 179 -7.90 -0.38 13.52
N ILE A 180 -6.67 -0.81 13.23
CA ILE A 180 -6.40 -1.84 12.22
C ILE A 180 -7.07 -3.16 12.60
N CYS A 181 -6.93 -3.60 13.86
CA CYS A 181 -7.57 -4.81 14.36
C CYS A 181 -9.10 -4.75 14.29
N MET A 182 -9.69 -3.61 14.67
CA MET A 182 -11.13 -3.38 14.57
C MET A 182 -11.61 -3.40 13.12
N CYS A 183 -10.88 -2.79 12.19
CA CYS A 183 -11.21 -2.82 10.77
C CYS A 183 -11.18 -4.25 10.21
N TYR A 184 -10.17 -5.03 10.57
CA TYR A 184 -10.10 -6.44 10.17
C TYR A 184 -11.27 -7.26 10.74
N TYR A 185 -11.56 -7.09 12.02
CA TYR A 185 -12.67 -7.76 12.69
C TYR A 185 -14.03 -7.39 12.07
N ASN A 186 -14.28 -6.10 11.88
CA ASN A 186 -15.52 -5.59 11.29
C ASN A 186 -15.66 -6.02 9.82
N ASN A 187 -14.57 -6.08 9.04
CA ASN A 187 -14.62 -6.62 7.68
C ASN A 187 -15.02 -8.11 7.69
N LYS A 188 -14.47 -8.91 8.61
CA LYS A 188 -14.85 -10.33 8.74
C LYS A 188 -16.34 -10.49 9.06
N LEU A 189 -16.88 -9.64 9.93
CA LEU A 189 -18.31 -9.61 10.22
C LEU A 189 -19.13 -9.18 9.01
N LEU A 190 -18.72 -8.11 8.32
CA LEU A 190 -19.38 -7.59 7.12
C LEU A 190 -19.45 -8.67 6.03
N LYS A 191 -18.34 -9.34 5.74
CA LYS A 191 -18.29 -10.46 4.79
C LYS A 191 -19.26 -11.57 5.16
N ARG A 192 -19.36 -11.91 6.44
CA ARG A 192 -20.25 -12.98 6.91
C ARG A 192 -21.73 -12.61 6.78
N VAL A 193 -22.08 -11.37 7.06
CA VAL A 193 -23.49 -10.91 7.12
C VAL A 193 -24.00 -10.49 5.74
N SER A 194 -23.20 -9.79 4.95
CA SER A 194 -23.64 -9.18 3.67
C SER A 194 -22.89 -9.69 2.44
N GLY A 195 -21.91 -10.59 2.60
CA GLY A 195 -21.08 -11.08 1.49
C GLY A 195 -20.10 -10.05 0.93
N ILE A 196 -20.03 -8.85 1.50
CA ILE A 196 -19.14 -7.77 1.05
C ILE A 196 -17.77 -7.95 1.71
N ASP A 197 -16.70 -8.01 0.92
CA ASP A 197 -15.34 -8.16 1.41
C ASP A 197 -14.46 -6.97 1.00
N LEU A 198 -14.01 -6.21 2.00
CA LEU A 198 -13.13 -5.06 1.87
C LEU A 198 -11.69 -5.39 2.26
N PHE A 199 -11.33 -6.68 2.36
CA PHE A 199 -9.98 -7.07 2.76
C PHE A 199 -8.90 -6.53 1.81
N ALA A 200 -9.19 -6.41 0.51
CA ALA A 200 -8.29 -5.79 -0.45
C ALA A 200 -7.98 -4.33 -0.12
N LEU A 201 -8.96 -3.58 0.40
CA LEU A 201 -8.77 -2.20 0.87
C LEU A 201 -7.85 -2.16 2.08
N ILE A 202 -8.03 -3.08 3.03
CA ILE A 202 -7.16 -3.23 4.21
C ILE A 202 -5.71 -3.49 3.76
N VAL A 203 -5.51 -4.42 2.82
CA VAL A 203 -4.18 -4.73 2.28
C VAL A 203 -3.55 -3.52 1.60
N LEU A 204 -4.30 -2.77 0.78
CA LEU A 204 -3.81 -1.56 0.15
C LEU A 204 -3.29 -0.57 1.20
N VAL A 205 -4.12 -0.23 2.19
CA VAL A 205 -3.77 0.75 3.23
C VAL A 205 -2.60 0.26 4.08
N LEU A 206 -2.58 -1.01 4.50
CA LEU A 206 -1.48 -1.56 5.29
C LEU A 206 -0.17 -1.63 4.50
N SER A 207 -0.22 -1.97 3.20
CA SER A 207 0.99 -1.97 2.38
C SER A 207 1.61 -0.58 2.28
N GLN A 208 0.76 0.46 2.21
CA GLN A 208 1.21 1.84 2.22
C GLN A 208 1.81 2.22 3.57
N GLN A 209 1.10 1.94 4.67
CA GLN A 209 1.48 2.30 6.04
C GLN A 209 2.72 1.54 6.55
N LEU A 210 2.90 0.27 6.19
CA LEU A 210 4.00 -0.55 6.70
C LEU A 210 5.31 -0.32 5.94
N PHE A 211 5.25 -0.07 4.63
CA PHE A 211 6.43 -0.18 3.78
C PHE A 211 6.76 1.08 2.98
N LEU A 212 5.79 1.97 2.75
CA LEU A 212 5.91 2.90 1.63
C LEU A 212 5.75 4.38 2.03
N LYS A 213 4.76 4.71 2.86
CA LYS A 213 4.35 6.08 3.19
C LYS A 213 3.58 6.13 4.52
N SER A 214 3.88 7.12 5.35
CA SER A 214 3.13 7.39 6.58
C SER A 214 2.23 8.64 6.52
N PHE A 215 2.41 9.53 5.54
CA PHE A 215 1.50 10.69 5.34
C PHE A 215 0.08 10.33 4.86
N THR A 216 -0.16 9.03 4.62
CA THR A 216 -1.42 8.49 4.15
C THR A 216 -2.34 8.06 5.30
N TYR A 217 -2.12 8.57 6.52
CA TYR A 217 -2.90 8.24 7.71
C TYR A 217 -4.41 8.45 7.52
N PHE A 218 -4.81 9.42 6.71
CA PHE A 218 -6.22 9.68 6.41
C PHE A 218 -6.89 8.51 5.68
N TYR A 219 -6.17 7.67 4.91
CA TYR A 219 -6.75 6.45 4.33
C TYR A 219 -7.03 5.37 5.37
N LEU A 220 -6.30 5.34 6.50
CA LEU A 220 -6.63 4.46 7.62
C LEU A 220 -8.00 4.81 8.20
N PHE A 221 -8.24 6.10 8.44
CA PHE A 221 -9.53 6.58 8.95
C PHE A 221 -10.64 6.47 7.90
N ALA A 222 -10.35 6.74 6.63
CA ALA A 222 -11.31 6.56 5.54
C ALA A 222 -11.73 5.08 5.39
N MET A 223 -10.77 4.15 5.48
CA MET A 223 -11.03 2.71 5.50
C MET A 223 -11.91 2.32 6.70
N ALA A 224 -11.58 2.81 7.91
CA ALA A 224 -12.38 2.54 9.11
C ALA A 224 -13.82 3.05 8.97
N GLY A 225 -13.98 4.30 8.52
CA GLY A 225 -15.29 4.91 8.29
C GLY A 225 -16.10 4.18 7.22
N LEU A 226 -15.47 3.71 6.14
CA LEU A 226 -16.13 2.97 5.08
C LEU A 226 -16.61 1.60 5.55
N ILE A 227 -15.78 0.85 6.29
CA ILE A 227 -16.16 -0.47 6.82
C ILE A 227 -17.33 -0.34 7.80
N GLU A 228 -17.27 0.64 8.72
CA GLU A 228 -18.36 0.86 9.68
C GLU A 228 -19.64 1.39 9.00
N GLY A 229 -19.49 2.29 8.03
CA GLY A 229 -20.61 2.81 7.23
C GLY A 229 -21.35 1.69 6.49
N MET A 230 -20.63 0.78 5.84
CA MET A 230 -21.23 -0.35 5.13
C MET A 230 -21.99 -1.31 6.06
N LYS A 231 -21.44 -1.57 7.26
CA LYS A 231 -22.12 -2.36 8.29
C LYS A 231 -23.45 -1.71 8.71
N ASN A 232 -23.49 -0.40 8.86
CA ASN A 232 -24.69 0.34 9.25
C ASN A 232 -25.75 0.35 8.15
N VAL A 233 -25.36 0.60 6.89
CA VAL A 233 -26.27 0.56 5.73
C VAL A 233 -26.91 -0.82 5.59
N ASN A 234 -26.12 -1.88 5.72
CA ASN A 234 -26.65 -3.25 5.64
C ASN A 234 -27.62 -3.58 6.77
N LYS A 235 -27.31 -3.16 8.01
CA LYS A 235 -28.23 -3.33 9.15
C LYS A 235 -29.55 -2.60 8.92
N HIS A 236 -29.51 -1.39 8.37
CA HIS A 236 -30.72 -0.60 8.08
C HIS A 236 -31.58 -1.29 7.00
N ASN A 237 -30.97 -1.74 5.91
CA ASN A 237 -31.67 -2.42 4.81
C ASN A 237 -32.32 -3.73 5.28
N TYR A 238 -31.64 -4.52 6.13
CA TYR A 238 -32.19 -5.75 6.71
C TYR A 238 -33.44 -5.46 7.57
N ASN A 239 -33.37 -4.44 8.42
CA ASN A 239 -34.51 -4.06 9.26
C ASN A 239 -35.69 -3.58 8.40
N TYR A 240 -35.45 -2.75 7.38
CA TYR A 240 -36.51 -2.27 6.51
C TYR A 240 -37.21 -3.39 5.73
N GLN A 241 -36.47 -4.42 5.29
CA GLN A 241 -37.05 -5.61 4.65
C GLN A 241 -37.89 -6.45 5.60
N LYS A 242 -37.61 -6.44 6.91
CA LYS A 242 -38.39 -7.16 7.93
C LYS A 242 -39.74 -6.51 8.25
N PHE A 243 -39.89 -5.22 7.94
CA PHE A 243 -41.12 -4.44 8.20
C PHE A 243 -41.99 -4.22 6.94
N LYS A 244 -41.64 -4.83 5.81
CA LYS A 244 -42.49 -4.94 4.61
C LYS A 244 -43.12 -6.31 4.54
#